data_AF-A0A453BY23-F1
#
_entry.id   AF-A0A453BY23-F1
#
_cell.length_a   1.000
_cell.length_b   1.000
_cell.length_c   1.000
_cell.angle_alpha   90.00
_cell.angle_beta   90.00
_cell.angle_gamma   90.00
#
_symmetry.space_group_name_H-M   'P 1'
#
loop_
_entity.id
_entity.type
_entity.pdbx_description
1 polymer ?
#
loop_
_entity_poly.entity_id
_entity_poly.type
_entity_poly.pdbx_seq_one_letter_code
_entity_poly.pdbx_strand_id
1 'polypeptide(L)' 'MLSEACSTGKPVYVVGTEHCRWKFSDFHNTLQKRGAVRPFTGSEDMSDSWSYPPLNDAIDVAARVREVLAQRGWTVG' A
#
# COMPACT_ATOMS: atom_id res chain seq x y z
N MET A 1 -3.42 -5.98 8.45
CA MET A 1 -2.46 -4.84 8.53
C MET A 1 -2.84 -3.78 7.46
N LEU A 2 -2.43 -2.50 7.53
CA LEU A 2 -2.89 -1.46 6.58
C LEU A 2 -2.65 -1.80 5.09
N SER A 3 -1.48 -2.33 4.73
CA SER A 3 -1.20 -2.77 3.35
C SER A 3 -2.15 -3.86 2.84
N GLU A 4 -2.64 -4.71 3.74
CA GLU A 4 -3.58 -5.79 3.43
C GLU A 4 -5.01 -5.27 3.26
N ALA A 5 -5.41 -4.22 4.00
CA ALA A 5 -6.65 -3.51 3.66
C ALA A 5 -6.56 -2.92 2.25
N CYS A 6 -5.40 -2.34 1.93
CA CYS A 6 -5.12 -1.76 0.62
C CYS A 6 -4.94 -2.78 -0.52
N SER A 7 -4.77 -4.08 -0.26
CA SER A 7 -4.73 -5.09 -1.32
C SER A 7 -6.12 -5.45 -1.85
N THR A 8 -7.18 -4.91 -1.27
CA THR A 8 -8.56 -5.12 -1.74
C THR A 8 -8.99 -4.17 -2.86
N GLY A 9 -8.27 -3.06 -3.05
CA GLY A 9 -8.66 -1.97 -3.97
C GLY A 9 -9.90 -1.18 -3.54
N LYS A 10 -10.42 -1.43 -2.33
CA LYS A 10 -11.58 -0.75 -1.73
C LYS A 10 -11.15 0.52 -0.99
N PRO A 11 -12.02 1.53 -0.85
CA PRO A 11 -11.79 2.67 0.04
C PRO A 11 -11.23 2.29 1.41
N VAL A 12 -10.12 2.91 1.82
CA VAL A 12 -9.53 2.74 3.15
C VAL A 12 -9.33 4.11 3.79
N TYR A 13 -9.92 4.28 4.97
CA TYR A 13 -9.72 5.44 5.82
C TYR A 13 -8.74 5.12 6.95
N VAL A 14 -7.91 6.10 7.34
CA VAL A 14 -6.88 5.95 8.39
C VAL A 14 -6.97 7.07 9.43
N VAL A 15 -6.74 6.74 10.71
CA VAL A 15 -6.72 7.67 11.84
C VAL A 15 -5.31 7.69 12.46
N GLY A 16 -4.89 8.85 12.97
CA GLY A 16 -3.68 8.96 13.81
C GLY A 16 -2.38 9.07 13.03
N THR A 17 -2.43 9.28 11.71
CA THR A 17 -1.23 9.42 10.85
C THR A 17 -0.35 10.60 11.23
N GLU A 18 -0.93 11.65 11.81
CA GLU A 18 -0.25 12.84 12.31
C GLU A 18 0.66 12.57 13.51
N HIS A 19 0.43 11.47 14.23
CA HIS A 19 1.27 11.04 15.35
C HIS A 19 2.40 10.09 14.90
N CYS A 20 2.37 9.60 13.66
CA CYS A 20 3.40 8.73 13.12
C CYS A 20 4.71 9.49 12.87
N ARG A 21 5.84 8.83 13.13
CA ARG A 21 7.18 9.38 12.89
C ARG A 21 8.04 8.42 12.09
N TRP A 22 9.08 8.95 11.43
CA TRP A 22 10.08 8.17 10.69
C TRP A 22 9.40 7.25 9.65
N LYS A 23 9.80 5.97 9.61
CA LYS A 23 9.33 4.96 8.66
C LYS A 23 7.79 4.83 8.59
N PHE A 24 7.08 5.11 9.68
CA PHE A 24 5.62 5.03 9.68
C PHE A 24 5.00 6.22 8.96
N SER A 25 5.53 7.43 9.15
CA SER A 25 5.08 8.61 8.41
C SER A 25 5.34 8.42 6.91
N ASP A 26 6.53 7.96 6.54
CA ASP A 26 6.87 7.68 5.14
C ASP A 26 5.96 6.62 4.51
N PHE A 27 5.65 5.55 5.26
CA PHE A 27 4.74 4.51 4.83
C PHE A 27 3.33 5.05 4.57
N HIS A 28 2.75 5.80 5.52
CA HIS A 28 1.43 6.42 5.34
C HIS A 28 1.40 7.43 4.19
N ASN A 29 2.43 8.29 4.09
CA ASN A 29 2.56 9.25 3.00
C ASN A 29 2.64 8.57 1.63
N THR A 30 3.33 7.42 1.55
CA THR A 30 3.43 6.64 0.31
C THR A 30 2.07 6.09 -0.11
N LEU A 31 1.30 5.53 0.83
CA LEU A 31 -0.03 5.02 0.54
C LEU A 31 -1.01 6.13 0.16
N GLN A 32 -0.92 7.30 0.80
CA GLN A 32 -1.75 8.45 0.48
C GLN A 32 -1.45 9.00 -0.91
N LYS A 33 -0.17 9.09 -1.28
CA LYS A 33 0.26 9.49 -2.64
C LYS A 33 -0.22 8.52 -3.72
N ARG A 34 -0.32 7.23 -3.40
CA ARG A 34 -0.91 6.20 -4.27
C ARG A 34 -2.44 6.28 -4.35
N GLY A 35 -3.09 7.14 -3.56
CA GLY A 35 -4.55 7.23 -3.46
C GLY A 35 -5.21 6.06 -2.71
N ALA A 36 -4.40 5.19 -2.10
CA ALA A 36 -4.89 3.98 -1.44
C ALA A 36 -5.56 4.26 -0.10
N VAL A 37 -5.20 5.37 0.54
CA VAL A 37 -5.74 5.77 1.85
C VAL A 37 -6.09 7.26 1.88
N ARG A 38 -7.11 7.60 2.68
CA ARG A 38 -7.47 8.97 3.04
C ARG A 38 -7.56 9.12 4.57
N PRO A 39 -7.28 10.29 5.15
CA PRO A 39 -7.54 10.54 6.56
C PRO A 39 -9.02 10.35 6.89
N PHE A 40 -9.32 9.81 8.06
CA PHE A 40 -10.66 9.80 8.62
C PHE A 40 -10.82 10.99 9.57
N THR A 41 -11.65 11.96 9.20
CA THR A 41 -11.92 13.16 9.99
C THR A 41 -13.29 13.11 10.68
N GLY A 42 -14.14 12.15 10.30
CA GLY A 42 -15.51 12.02 10.78
C GLY A 42 -16.51 12.90 10.04
N SER A 43 -16.08 13.57 8.98
CA SER A 43 -16.90 14.46 8.13
C SER A 43 -17.07 13.94 6.70
N GLU A 44 -16.58 12.74 6.42
CA GLU A 44 -16.65 12.11 5.11
C GLU A 44 -18.07 11.63 4.78
N ASP A 45 -18.48 11.74 3.52
CA ASP A 45 -19.68 11.09 3.01
C ASP A 45 -19.38 9.59 2.78
N MET A 46 -20.02 8.71 3.55
CA MET A 46 -19.84 7.26 3.41
C MET A 46 -20.43 6.68 2.12
N SER A 47 -21.22 7.47 1.38
CA SER A 47 -21.70 7.14 0.05
C SER A 47 -20.65 7.40 -1.04
N ASP A 48 -19.64 8.25 -0.76
CA ASP A 48 -18.53 8.49 -1.67
C ASP A 48 -17.62 7.25 -1.73
N SER A 49 -17.25 6.85 -2.94
CA SER A 49 -16.44 5.67 -3.18
C SER A 49 -15.35 6.00 -4.20
N TRP A 50 -14.13 5.58 -3.89
CA TRP A 50 -13.01 5.64 -4.82
C TRP A 50 -12.37 4.27 -4.94
N SER A 51 -11.63 4.07 -6.03
CA SER A 51 -10.82 2.89 -6.22
C SER A 51 -9.41 3.28 -6.61
N TYR A 52 -8.49 2.36 -6.38
CA TYR A 52 -7.09 2.46 -6.69
C TYR A 52 -6.61 1.06 -7.08
N PRO A 53 -5.52 0.94 -7.86
CA PRO A 53 -4.93 -0.34 -8.16
C PRO A 53 -4.59 -1.07 -6.84
N PRO A 54 -5.11 -2.29 -6.63
CA PRO A 54 -4.80 -3.07 -5.43
C PRO A 54 -3.30 -3.17 -5.20
N LEU A 55 -2.86 -3.01 -3.96
CA LEU A 55 -1.45 -3.18 -3.63
C LEU A 55 -1.02 -4.62 -3.92
N ASN A 56 0.04 -4.74 -4.69
CA ASN A 56 0.60 -6.02 -5.09
C ASN A 56 2.14 -6.05 -5.00
N ASP A 57 2.69 -5.29 -4.04
CA ASP A 57 4.14 -5.13 -3.87
C ASP A 57 4.84 -6.49 -3.66
N ALA A 58 4.14 -7.50 -3.14
CA ALA A 58 4.67 -8.86 -2.98
C ALA A 58 5.00 -9.52 -4.32
N ILE A 59 4.14 -9.36 -5.35
CA ILE A 59 4.41 -9.91 -6.68
C ILE A 59 5.58 -9.15 -7.33
N ASP A 60 5.60 -7.83 -7.20
CA ASP A 60 6.68 -6.99 -7.75
C ASP A 60 8.03 -7.34 -7.13
N VAL A 61 8.08 -7.48 -5.81
CA VAL A 61 9.29 -7.90 -5.09
C VAL A 61 9.69 -9.32 -5.48
N ALA A 62 8.73 -10.25 -5.58
CA ALA A 62 9.03 -11.62 -5.99
C ALA A 62 9.60 -11.68 -7.42
N ALA A 63 9.06 -10.89 -8.35
CA ALA A 63 9.59 -10.76 -9.70
C ALA A 63 11.02 -10.22 -9.68
N ARG A 64 11.28 -9.17 -8.91
CA ARG A 64 12.62 -8.59 -8.79
C ARG A 64 13.63 -9.55 -8.18
N VAL A 65 13.22 -10.32 -7.17
CA VAL A 65 14.07 -11.37 -6.58
C VAL A 65 14.41 -12.44 -7.61
N ARG A 66 13.43 -12.92 -8.38
CA ARG A 66 13.66 -13.90 -9.46
C ARG A 66 14.66 -13.38 -10.50
N GLU A 67 14.55 -12.12 -10.91
CA GLU A 67 15.52 -11.50 -11.84
C GLU A 67 16.94 -11.50 -11.30
N VAL A 68 17.12 -11.11 -10.03
CA VAL A 68 18.45 -11.05 -9.39
C VAL A 68 19.04 -12.46 -9.23
N LEU A 69 18.21 -13.47 -8.95
CA LEU A 69 18.66 -14.86 -8.87
C LEU A 69 19.05 -15.40 -10.24
N ALA A 70 18.26 -15.10 -11.29
CA ALA A 70 18.56 -15.52 -12.65
C ALA A 70 19.90 -14.94 -13.15
N GLN A 71 20.21 -13.69 -12.81
CA GLN A 71 21.52 -13.06 -13.10
C GLN A 71 22.70 -13.80 -12.45
N ARG A 72 22.46 -14.57 -11.39
CA ARG A 72 23.45 -15.40 -10.70
C ARG A 72 23.42 -16.88 -11.16
N GLY A 73 22.62 -17.20 -12.17
CA GLY A 73 22.43 -18.56 -12.70
C GLY A 73 21.49 -19.44 -11.88
N TRP A 74 20.69 -18.85 -10.97
CA TRP A 74 19.78 -19.58 -10.10
C TRP A 74 18.34 -19.42 -10.58
N THR A 75 17.59 -20.51 -10.70
CA THR A 75 16.17 -20.50 -11.07
C THR A 75 15.31 -20.97 -9.90
N VAL A 76 14.28 -20.20 -9.56
CA VAL A 76 13.25 -20.58 -8.59
C VAL A 76 11.98 -20.88 -9.38
N GLY A 77 11.54 -22.14 -9.33
CA GLY A 77 10.31 -22.62 -9.98
C GLY A 77 9.04 -22.16 -9.29
#